data_AF-A0A813EVX1-F1
#
_entry.id   AF-A0A813EVX1-F1
#
_cell.length_a   1.000
_cell.length_b   1.000
_cell.length_c   1.000
_cell.angle_alpha   90.00
_cell.angle_beta   90.00
_cell.angle_gamma   90.00
#
_symmetry.space_group_name_H-M   'P 1'
#
loop_
_entity.id
_entity.type
_entity.pdbx_description
1 polymer ?
#
loop_
_entity_poly.entity_id
_entity_poly.type
_entity_poly.pdbx_seq_one_letter_code
_entity_poly.pdbx_strand_id
1 'polypeptide(L)'
;MPLIDASSYYEEFHGHDCEQLADVLNTLRAHKKSIVFFAGDSSLDNKEWVKEEASALNGYEHALHPAMIKMDVCYWVNRTLKERMPGVAALNTAAEESTVMQRVAGLFSDGQLTSQDGFIRNNITENGYLVVSVGGNDIALEPSMATVANTVALTRIACDEAIEDGFAWGYQHFLLLLLMMSLLLL
;
A
#
# COMPACT_ATOMS: atom_id res chain seq x y z
N MET A 1 10.11 25.04 0.69
CA MET A 1 10.97 23.88 1.03
C MET A 1 11.88 23.61 -0.16
N PRO A 2 13.11 23.09 0.04
CA PRO A 2 13.91 22.57 -1.06
C PRO A 2 13.14 21.43 -1.75
N LEU A 3 13.32 21.29 -3.06
CA LEU A 3 12.76 20.17 -3.81
C LEU A 3 13.51 18.88 -3.46
N ILE A 4 12.79 17.77 -3.41
CA ILE A 4 13.36 16.44 -3.16
C ILE A 4 13.97 15.94 -4.47
N ASP A 5 15.17 15.36 -4.41
CA ASP A 5 15.75 14.72 -5.58
C ASP A 5 14.88 13.52 -6.02
N ALA A 6 14.42 13.51 -7.27
CA ALA A 6 13.50 12.51 -7.76
C ALA A 6 14.12 11.10 -7.76
N SER A 7 15.42 10.99 -8.05
CA SER A 7 16.11 9.69 -8.01
C SER A 7 16.15 9.15 -6.59
N SER A 8 16.52 9.99 -5.63
CA SER A 8 16.54 9.63 -4.20
C SER A 8 15.15 9.27 -3.68
N TYR A 9 14.10 9.97 -4.12
CA TYR A 9 12.72 9.65 -3.76
C TYR A 9 12.31 8.22 -4.17
N TYR A 10 12.91 7.68 -5.22
CA TYR A 10 12.62 6.35 -5.77
C TYR A 10 13.71 5.30 -5.48
N GLU A 11 14.71 5.62 -4.64
CA GLU A 11 15.88 4.75 -4.39
C GLU A 11 15.57 3.58 -3.46
N GLU A 12 14.71 3.80 -2.47
CA GLU A 12 14.38 2.80 -1.46
C GLU A 12 13.47 1.68 -2.03
N PHE A 13 13.86 0.43 -1.79
CA PHE A 13 13.09 -0.73 -2.24
C PHE A 13 11.79 -0.88 -1.42
N HIS A 14 11.89 -0.86 -0.08
CA HIS A 14 10.77 -1.08 0.85
C HIS A 14 10.04 0.21 1.21
N GLY A 15 9.16 0.67 0.31
CA GLY A 15 8.45 1.95 0.49
C GLY A 15 9.35 3.17 0.31
N HIS A 16 8.75 4.36 0.40
CA HIS A 16 9.48 5.63 0.37
C HIS A 16 10.00 6.02 1.76
N ASP A 17 11.09 6.79 1.81
CA ASP A 17 11.58 7.39 3.05
C ASP A 17 10.52 8.32 3.68
N CYS A 18 10.33 8.20 5.00
CA CYS A 18 9.27 8.92 5.71
C CYS A 18 9.53 10.43 5.84
N GLU A 19 10.78 10.88 5.85
CA GLU A 19 11.10 12.31 5.86
C GLU A 19 10.78 12.93 4.51
N GLN A 20 11.16 12.26 3.42
CA GLN A 20 10.81 12.68 2.07
C GLN A 20 9.29 12.63 1.83
N LEU A 21 8.58 11.61 2.34
CA LEU A 21 7.13 11.56 2.31
C LEU A 21 6.50 12.76 3.03
N ALA A 22 7.07 13.21 4.15
CA ALA A 22 6.60 14.39 4.85
C ALA A 22 6.74 15.66 3.99
N ASP A 23 7.86 15.81 3.29
CA ASP A 23 8.11 16.95 2.41
C ASP A 23 7.19 16.94 1.18
N VAL A 24 6.97 15.78 0.55
CA VAL A 24 5.97 15.62 -0.51
C VAL A 24 4.58 15.95 0.02
N LEU A 25 4.18 15.39 1.17
CA LEU A 25 2.87 15.61 1.76
C LEU A 25 2.62 17.09 2.05
N ASN A 26 3.59 17.79 2.63
CA ASN A 26 3.52 19.22 2.90
C ASN A 26 3.33 20.02 1.60
N THR A 27 4.06 19.66 0.55
CA THR A 27 3.93 20.26 -0.76
C THR A 27 2.55 19.99 -1.38
N LEU A 28 2.08 18.74 -1.35
CA LEU A 28 0.75 18.39 -1.86
C LEU A 28 -0.34 19.15 -1.11
N ARG A 29 -0.27 19.24 0.22
CA ARG A 29 -1.24 19.99 1.05
C ARG A 29 -1.28 21.48 0.77
N ALA A 30 -0.18 22.08 0.31
CA ALA A 30 -0.17 23.47 -0.12
C ALA A 30 -1.03 23.70 -1.38
N HIS A 31 -1.26 22.65 -2.18
CA HIS A 31 -1.94 22.74 -3.48
C HIS A 31 -3.23 21.90 -3.58
N LYS A 32 -3.50 21.03 -2.60
CA LYS A 32 -4.58 20.04 -2.62
C LYS A 32 -5.37 20.12 -1.32
N LYS A 33 -6.69 19.96 -1.46
CA LYS A 33 -7.64 19.97 -0.34
C LYS A 33 -7.68 18.64 0.40
N SER A 34 -7.33 17.55 -0.28
CA SER A 34 -7.42 16.20 0.24
C SER A 34 -6.29 15.33 -0.32
N ILE A 35 -5.89 14.35 0.47
CA ILE A 35 -4.85 13.37 0.12
C ILE A 35 -5.42 11.96 0.20
N VAL A 36 -5.14 11.14 -0.80
CA VAL A 36 -5.38 9.69 -0.80
C VAL A 36 -4.08 9.02 -0.39
N PHE A 37 -4.08 8.32 0.74
CA PHE A 37 -2.94 7.54 1.20
C PHE A 37 -3.08 6.10 0.72
N PHE A 38 -1.98 5.51 0.28
CA PHE A 38 -1.91 4.09 -0.06
C PHE A 38 -1.30 3.32 1.11
N ALA A 39 -2.03 2.39 1.68
CA ALA A 39 -1.49 1.41 2.63
C ALA A 39 -1.52 0.04 1.96
N GLY A 40 -0.35 -0.51 1.67
CA GLY A 40 -0.32 -1.76 0.93
C GLY A 40 1.06 -2.35 0.76
N ASP A 41 1.09 -3.39 -0.07
CA ASP A 41 2.26 -4.13 -0.51
C ASP A 41 2.67 -3.74 -1.95
N SER A 42 3.38 -4.63 -2.64
CA SER A 42 3.80 -4.47 -4.04
C SER A 42 2.66 -4.23 -5.03
N SER A 43 1.41 -4.54 -4.67
CA SER A 43 0.23 -4.18 -5.48
C SER A 43 0.01 -2.67 -5.61
N LEU A 44 0.47 -1.88 -4.64
CA LEU A 44 0.44 -0.41 -4.65
C LEU A 44 1.84 0.21 -4.73
N ASP A 45 2.86 -0.44 -4.16
CA ASP A 45 4.26 -0.04 -4.26
C ASP A 45 5.00 -0.82 -5.35
N ASN A 46 4.66 -0.54 -6.62
CA ASN A 46 5.28 -1.21 -7.77
C ASN A 46 6.46 -0.42 -8.38
N LYS A 47 7.02 0.55 -7.65
CA LYS A 47 8.00 1.50 -8.18
C LYS A 47 9.31 0.84 -8.64
N GLU A 48 9.70 -0.28 -8.05
CA GLU A 48 10.91 -1.00 -8.47
C GLU A 48 10.72 -1.72 -9.82
N TRP A 49 9.48 -2.10 -10.13
CA TRP A 49 9.16 -2.90 -11.32
C TRP A 49 8.89 -2.04 -12.56
N VAL A 50 8.72 -0.73 -12.38
CA VAL A 50 8.42 0.23 -13.44
C VAL A 50 9.67 1.01 -13.82
N LYS A 51 9.99 1.01 -15.13
CA LYS A 51 11.15 1.72 -15.68
C LYS A 51 10.76 3.03 -16.37
N GLU A 52 9.50 3.13 -16.77
CA GLU A 52 8.95 4.28 -17.45
C GLU A 52 8.78 5.45 -16.50
N GLU A 53 9.27 6.62 -16.92
CA GLU A 53 9.11 7.87 -16.21
C GLU A 53 8.32 8.87 -17.06
N ALA A 54 7.62 9.77 -16.40
CA ALA A 54 6.90 10.86 -17.03
C ALA A 54 7.14 12.16 -16.26
N SER A 55 6.75 13.28 -16.86
CA SER A 55 6.68 14.54 -16.11
C SER A 55 5.76 14.38 -14.90
N ALA A 56 6.25 14.85 -13.75
CA ALA A 56 5.51 14.86 -12.51
C ALA A 56 4.19 15.63 -12.66
N LEU A 57 3.16 15.20 -11.94
CA LEU A 57 1.83 15.76 -12.04
C LEU A 57 1.09 15.76 -10.69
N ASN A 58 0.03 16.56 -10.65
CA ASN A 58 -0.94 16.61 -9.55
C ASN A 58 -0.33 17.06 -8.20
N GLY A 59 0.67 17.92 -8.25
CA GLY A 59 1.38 18.51 -7.11
C GLY A 59 2.82 18.01 -6.98
N TYR A 60 3.14 16.83 -7.53
CA TYR A 60 4.51 16.30 -7.53
C TYR A 60 5.48 17.17 -8.35
N GLU A 61 4.99 17.90 -9.36
CA GLU A 61 5.77 18.87 -10.13
C GLU A 61 6.34 20.02 -9.28
N HIS A 62 5.82 20.20 -8.06
CA HIS A 62 6.28 21.19 -7.09
C HIS A 62 7.08 20.56 -5.94
N ALA A 63 7.14 19.23 -5.86
CA ALA A 63 7.81 18.50 -4.78
C ALA A 63 9.15 17.90 -5.23
N LEU A 64 9.25 17.44 -6.48
CA LEU A 64 10.38 16.69 -7.00
C LEU A 64 11.30 17.51 -7.92
N HIS A 65 12.59 17.17 -7.94
CA HIS A 65 13.60 17.71 -8.83
C HIS A 65 14.52 16.60 -9.39
N PRO A 66 14.66 16.44 -10.73
CA PRO A 66 13.83 17.05 -11.75
C PRO A 66 12.34 16.70 -11.52
N ALA A 67 11.42 17.46 -12.12
CA ALA A 67 9.98 17.22 -11.99
C ALA A 67 9.55 15.99 -12.81
N MET A 68 10.07 14.82 -12.44
CA MET A 68 9.89 13.51 -13.04
C MET A 68 9.36 12.55 -12.00
N ILE A 69 8.53 11.61 -12.43
CA ILE A 69 7.88 10.62 -11.57
C ILE A 69 7.85 9.28 -12.30
N LYS A 70 8.06 8.17 -11.58
CA LYS A 70 7.86 6.83 -12.14
C LYS A 70 6.38 6.64 -12.48
N MET A 71 6.09 5.98 -13.59
CA MET A 71 4.71 5.69 -14.05
C MET A 71 4.08 4.50 -13.29
N ASP A 72 4.27 4.50 -11.97
CA ASP A 72 3.74 3.52 -11.01
C ASP A 72 2.22 3.67 -10.80
N VAL A 73 1.63 2.85 -9.94
CA VAL A 73 0.19 2.93 -9.62
C VAL A 73 -0.20 4.34 -9.14
N CYS A 74 0.66 4.98 -8.33
CA CYS A 74 0.42 6.32 -7.80
C CYS A 74 0.35 7.38 -8.90
N TYR A 75 1.23 7.30 -9.91
CA TYR A 75 1.17 8.17 -11.09
C TYR A 75 -0.17 8.08 -11.81
N TRP A 76 -0.63 6.86 -12.12
CA TRP A 76 -1.87 6.65 -12.86
C TRP A 76 -3.11 7.09 -12.09
N VAL A 77 -3.12 6.86 -10.77
CA VAL A 77 -4.16 7.37 -9.89
C VAL A 77 -4.13 8.90 -9.86
N ASN A 78 -2.96 9.51 -9.68
CA ASN A 78 -2.83 10.97 -9.69
C ASN A 78 -3.22 11.60 -11.03
N ARG A 79 -2.93 10.95 -12.16
CA ARG A 79 -3.38 11.40 -13.48
C ARG A 79 -4.91 11.45 -13.55
N THR A 80 -5.57 10.41 -13.06
CA THR A 80 -7.03 10.32 -13.02
C THR A 80 -7.64 11.32 -12.04
N LEU A 81 -7.05 11.48 -10.85
CA LEU A 81 -7.47 12.45 -9.84
C LEU A 81 -7.32 13.89 -10.35
N LYS A 82 -6.23 14.21 -11.05
CA LYS A 82 -6.04 15.54 -11.65
C LYS A 82 -7.17 15.89 -12.61
N GLU A 83 -7.66 14.93 -13.39
CA GLU A 83 -8.74 15.11 -14.36
C GLU A 83 -10.14 15.13 -13.72
N ARG A 84 -10.40 14.24 -12.75
CA ARG A 84 -11.75 14.01 -12.20
C ARG A 84 -12.02 14.71 -10.87
N MET A 85 -10.99 14.93 -10.08
CA MET A 85 -11.04 15.46 -8.71
C MET A 85 -9.82 16.38 -8.45
N PRO A 86 -9.69 17.52 -9.15
CA PRO A 86 -8.44 18.31 -9.20
C PRO A 86 -7.94 18.84 -7.84
N GLY A 87 -8.81 18.87 -6.83
CA GLY A 87 -8.47 19.20 -5.44
C GLY A 87 -7.90 18.04 -4.62
N VAL A 88 -7.72 16.86 -5.21
CA VAL A 88 -7.26 15.63 -4.55
C VAL A 88 -5.97 15.13 -5.20
N ALA A 89 -5.02 14.68 -4.38
CA ALA A 89 -3.83 13.96 -4.85
C ALA A 89 -3.65 12.66 -4.08
N ALA A 90 -3.00 11.68 -4.70
CA ALA A 90 -2.59 10.45 -4.05
C ALA A 90 -1.13 10.56 -3.63
N LEU A 91 -0.80 9.96 -2.49
CA LEU A 91 0.54 9.81 -1.95
C LEU A 91 0.80 8.32 -1.74
N ASN A 92 1.85 7.81 -2.39
CA ASN A 92 2.21 6.41 -2.22
C ASN A 92 2.92 6.23 -0.88
N THR A 93 2.22 5.67 0.09
CA THR A 93 2.76 5.27 1.39
C THR A 93 2.77 3.75 1.54
N ALA A 94 2.56 3.00 0.46
CA ALA A 94 2.66 1.55 0.49
C ALA A 94 4.12 1.13 0.67
N ALA A 95 4.32 -0.05 1.25
CA ALA A 95 5.63 -0.62 1.50
C ALA A 95 5.69 -2.01 0.89
N GLU A 96 6.58 -2.19 -0.08
CA GLU A 96 6.92 -3.46 -0.70
C GLU A 96 7.14 -4.57 0.37
N GLU A 97 6.74 -5.81 0.06
CA GLU A 97 6.92 -7.01 0.89
C GLU A 97 6.19 -6.98 2.25
N SER A 98 5.38 -5.96 2.51
CA SER A 98 4.60 -5.91 3.75
C SER A 98 3.47 -6.94 3.76
N THR A 99 3.18 -7.50 4.94
CA THR A 99 2.12 -8.52 5.14
C THR A 99 0.99 -8.02 6.04
N VAL A 100 -0.16 -8.68 6.00
CA VAL A 100 -1.26 -8.51 6.95
C VAL A 100 -0.78 -8.93 8.33
N MET A 101 -0.06 -10.04 8.43
CA MET A 101 0.43 -10.56 9.71
C MET A 101 1.42 -9.62 10.39
N GLN A 102 2.29 -8.91 9.67
CA GLN A 102 3.15 -7.88 10.27
C GLN A 102 2.33 -6.75 10.92
N ARG A 103 1.22 -6.36 10.29
CA ARG A 103 0.33 -5.31 10.81
C ARG A 103 -0.55 -5.81 11.96
N VAL A 104 -1.02 -7.06 11.89
CA VAL A 104 -1.86 -7.68 12.92
C VAL A 104 -1.06 -8.16 14.13
N ALA A 105 0.17 -8.61 13.95
CA ALA A 105 1.06 -8.93 15.08
C ALA A 105 1.25 -7.70 15.99
N GLY A 106 1.19 -6.50 15.43
CA GLY A 106 1.17 -5.25 16.21
C GLY A 106 -0.14 -4.92 16.93
N LEU A 107 -1.24 -5.61 16.64
CA LEU A 107 -2.49 -5.52 17.38
C LEU A 107 -2.54 -6.46 18.59
N PHE A 108 -1.80 -7.58 18.56
CA PHE A 108 -1.85 -8.65 19.57
C PHE A 108 -0.54 -8.88 20.33
N SER A 109 0.53 -8.19 19.95
CA SER A 109 1.84 -8.14 20.60
C SER A 109 2.37 -6.70 20.49
N ASP A 110 3.48 -6.35 21.15
CA ASP A 110 4.18 -5.05 21.01
C ASP A 110 4.74 -4.79 19.58
N GLY A 111 4.21 -5.47 18.55
CA GLY A 111 4.57 -5.26 17.15
C GLY A 111 4.22 -3.83 16.74
N GLN A 112 5.18 -3.14 16.14
CA GLN A 112 4.99 -1.78 15.69
C GLN A 112 4.36 -1.83 14.28
N LEU A 113 3.31 -1.03 14.07
CA LEU A 113 2.92 -0.59 12.73
C LEU A 113 4.18 -0.24 11.92
N THR A 114 4.19 -0.50 10.61
CA THR A 114 5.31 -0.08 9.77
C THR A 114 5.54 1.43 9.90
N SER A 115 6.73 1.92 9.59
CA SER A 115 6.99 3.37 9.61
C SER A 115 6.01 4.12 8.71
N GLN A 116 5.62 3.52 7.58
CA GLN A 116 4.62 4.05 6.67
C GLN A 116 3.20 4.04 7.26
N ASP A 117 2.77 2.94 7.90
CA ASP A 117 1.47 2.91 8.60
C ASP A 117 1.41 3.96 9.72
N GLY A 118 2.51 4.12 10.47
CA GLY A 118 2.66 5.17 11.48
C GLY A 118 2.61 6.57 10.86
N PHE A 119 3.25 6.77 9.72
CA PHE A 119 3.21 8.03 8.97
C PHE A 119 1.78 8.36 8.53
N ILE A 120 1.05 7.40 7.96
CA ILE A 120 -0.36 7.57 7.56
C ILE A 120 -1.20 7.92 8.78
N ARG A 121 -1.13 7.13 9.86
CA ARG A 121 -1.89 7.34 11.10
C ARG A 121 -1.70 8.75 11.66
N ASN A 122 -0.46 9.24 11.66
CA ASN A 122 -0.13 10.54 12.22
C ASN A 122 -0.49 11.72 11.30
N ASN A 123 -0.79 11.46 10.02
CA ASN A 123 -1.02 12.49 9.02
C ASN A 123 -2.41 12.47 8.40
N ILE A 124 -3.13 11.36 8.36
CA ILE A 124 -4.45 11.33 7.74
C ILE A 124 -5.42 12.24 8.50
N THR A 125 -6.29 12.93 7.76
CA THR A 125 -7.29 13.85 8.32
C THR A 125 -8.69 13.39 7.93
N GLU A 126 -9.72 14.03 8.49
CA GLU A 126 -11.14 13.74 8.18
C GLU A 126 -11.52 13.97 6.71
N ASN A 127 -10.70 14.74 5.98
CA ASN A 127 -10.88 14.96 4.54
C ASN A 127 -10.04 14.01 3.68
N GLY A 128 -9.17 13.22 4.29
CA GLY A 128 -8.30 12.27 3.59
C GLY A 128 -9.02 10.97 3.23
N TYR A 129 -8.46 10.25 2.25
CA TYR A 129 -8.89 8.91 1.88
C TYR A 129 -7.78 7.92 2.19
N LEU A 130 -8.14 6.70 2.56
CA LEU A 130 -7.22 5.59 2.72
C LEU A 130 -7.60 4.50 1.72
N VAL A 131 -6.66 4.10 0.88
CA VAL A 131 -6.79 2.95 -0.02
C VAL A 131 -5.90 1.84 0.52
N VAL A 132 -6.51 0.69 0.83
CA VAL A 132 -5.80 -0.46 1.38
C VAL A 132 -5.76 -1.61 0.39
N SER A 133 -4.56 -2.12 0.13
CA SER A 133 -4.33 -3.33 -0.67
C SER A 133 -3.10 -4.06 -0.14
N VAL A 134 -3.35 -5.03 0.74
CA VAL A 134 -2.33 -5.84 1.41
C VAL A 134 -2.86 -7.26 1.53
N GLY A 135 -2.02 -8.27 1.36
CA GLY A 135 -2.32 -9.66 1.73
C GLY A 135 -1.87 -10.69 0.70
N GLY A 136 -1.37 -10.26 -0.46
CA GLY A 136 -0.76 -11.16 -1.42
C GLY A 136 0.46 -11.86 -0.82
N ASN A 137 1.26 -11.12 -0.04
CA ASN A 137 2.50 -11.62 0.55
C ASN A 137 2.27 -12.70 1.62
N ASP A 138 1.18 -12.61 2.41
CA ASP A 138 0.79 -13.61 3.41
C ASP A 138 0.46 -14.98 2.81
N ILE A 139 0.26 -15.03 1.49
CA ILE A 139 -0.01 -16.26 0.72
C ILE A 139 1.23 -16.67 -0.08
N ALA A 140 1.92 -15.71 -0.73
CA ALA A 140 2.93 -16.01 -1.74
C ALA A 140 4.38 -15.88 -1.26
N LEU A 141 4.73 -14.81 -0.53
CA LEU A 141 6.12 -14.48 -0.19
C LEU A 141 6.51 -14.93 1.23
N GLU A 142 5.65 -14.66 2.20
CA GLU A 142 5.88 -15.01 3.61
C GLU A 142 4.69 -15.80 4.18
N PRO A 143 4.37 -16.99 3.62
CA PRO A 143 3.26 -17.77 4.13
C PRO A 143 3.61 -18.32 5.52
N SER A 144 2.75 -18.05 6.49
CA SER A 144 2.84 -18.72 7.80
C SER A 144 2.72 -20.25 7.62
N MET A 145 3.23 -21.03 8.57
CA MET A 145 3.03 -22.50 8.55
C MET A 145 1.54 -22.86 8.48
N ALA A 146 0.67 -22.06 9.11
CA ALA A 146 -0.77 -22.20 9.00
C ALA A 146 -1.25 -21.95 7.57
N THR A 147 -0.78 -20.89 6.91
CA THR A 147 -1.09 -20.63 5.50
C THR A 147 -0.64 -21.79 4.61
N VAL A 148 0.58 -22.30 4.77
CA VAL A 148 1.07 -23.45 3.98
C VAL A 148 0.20 -24.68 4.19
N ALA A 149 -0.09 -25.06 5.44
CA ALA A 149 -0.90 -26.23 5.76
C ALA A 149 -2.33 -26.10 5.18
N ASN A 150 -2.93 -24.93 5.29
CA ASN A 150 -4.28 -24.67 4.77
C ASN A 150 -4.31 -24.59 3.23
N THR A 151 -3.25 -24.07 2.58
CA THR A 151 -3.10 -24.14 1.11
C THR A 151 -3.03 -25.59 0.64
N VAL A 152 -2.24 -26.45 1.30
CA VAL A 152 -2.15 -27.88 0.95
C VAL A 152 -3.49 -28.57 1.17
N ALA A 153 -4.16 -28.32 2.30
CA ALA A 153 -5.48 -28.86 2.58
C ALA A 153 -6.50 -28.48 1.49
N LEU A 154 -6.52 -27.20 1.11
CA LEU A 154 -7.47 -26.69 0.13
C LEU A 154 -7.17 -27.15 -1.30
N THR A 155 -5.90 -27.24 -1.70
CA THR A 155 -5.52 -27.51 -3.09
C THR A 155 -5.26 -28.98 -3.40
N ARG A 156 -5.00 -29.82 -2.39
CA ARG A 156 -4.61 -31.22 -2.58
C ARG A 156 -5.50 -32.23 -1.86
N ILE A 157 -6.29 -31.79 -0.88
CA ILE A 157 -7.08 -32.69 -0.02
C ILE A 157 -8.58 -32.43 -0.17
N ALA A 158 -9.00 -31.17 -0.28
CA ALA A 158 -10.41 -30.82 -0.46
C ALA A 158 -10.94 -31.34 -1.80
N CYS A 159 -12.18 -31.84 -1.78
CA CYS A 159 -12.93 -32.16 -3.00
C CYS A 159 -13.72 -30.92 -3.47
N ASP A 160 -14.04 -30.90 -4.75
CA ASP A 160 -14.67 -29.74 -5.41
C ASP A 160 -16.00 -29.36 -4.74
N GLU A 161 -16.81 -30.35 -4.35
CA GLU A 161 -18.10 -30.11 -3.69
C GLU A 161 -17.91 -29.37 -2.34
N ALA A 162 -16.89 -29.74 -1.57
CA ALA A 162 -16.61 -29.10 -0.29
C ALA A 162 -16.09 -27.66 -0.46
N ILE A 163 -15.39 -27.37 -1.57
CA ILE A 163 -14.94 -26.02 -1.90
C ILE A 163 -16.13 -25.15 -2.31
N GLU A 164 -16.99 -25.67 -3.18
CA GLU A 164 -18.21 -24.98 -3.64
C GLU A 164 -19.17 -24.66 -2.49
N ASP A 165 -19.34 -25.60 -1.55
CA ASP A 165 -20.19 -25.41 -0.38
C ASP A 165 -19.53 -24.57 0.73
N GLY A 166 -18.25 -24.22 0.59
CA GLY A 166 -17.52 -23.37 1.56
C GLY A 166 -17.11 -24.08 2.87
N PHE A 167 -17.07 -25.42 2.88
CA PHE A 167 -16.69 -26.22 4.04
C PHE A 167 -15.34 -26.94 3.88
N ALA A 168 -14.64 -26.70 2.77
CA ALA A 168 -13.34 -27.30 2.51
C ALA A 168 -12.32 -27.01 3.62
N TRP A 169 -11.49 -28.01 3.91
CA TRP A 169 -10.43 -27.86 4.88
C TRP A 169 -9.44 -26.78 4.41
N GLY A 170 -9.14 -25.84 5.29
CA GLY A 170 -8.32 -24.66 4.98
C GLY A 170 -9.10 -23.45 4.44
N TYR A 171 -10.35 -23.61 4.02
CA TYR A 171 -11.18 -22.50 3.53
C TYR A 171 -11.35 -21.39 4.58
N GLN A 172 -11.65 -21.78 5.82
CA GLN A 172 -11.85 -20.83 6.92
C GLN A 172 -10.61 -19.97 7.23
N HIS A 173 -9.41 -20.50 7.01
CA HIS A 173 -8.16 -19.75 7.21
C HIS A 173 -8.08 -18.56 6.25
N PHE A 174 -8.42 -18.76 4.98
CA PHE A 174 -8.42 -17.68 3.99
C PHE A 174 -9.56 -16.69 4.19
N LEU A 175 -10.73 -17.14 4.65
CA LEU A 175 -11.80 -16.22 5.07
C LEU A 175 -11.36 -15.33 6.23
N LEU A 176 -10.66 -15.89 7.23
CA LEU A 176 -10.11 -15.13 8.34
C LEU A 176 -9.04 -14.14 7.88
N LEU A 177 -8.14 -14.55 6.98
CA LEU A 177 -7.14 -13.65 6.40
C LEU A 177 -7.80 -12.46 5.69
N LEU A 178 -8.84 -12.70 4.88
CA LEU A 178 -9.64 -11.66 4.21
C LEU A 178 -10.38 -10.76 5.20
N LEU A 179 -10.92 -11.32 6.28
CA LEU A 179 -11.56 -10.56 7.36
C LEU A 179 -10.53 -9.67 8.08
N MET A 180 -9.33 -10.18 8.32
CA MET A 180 -8.24 -9.42 8.96
C MET A 180 -7.77 -8.26 8.07
N MET A 181 -7.68 -8.45 6.76
CA MET A 181 -7.44 -7.37 5.79
C MET A 181 -8.50 -6.27 5.90
N SER A 182 -9.75 -6.65 6.15
CA SER A 182 -10.89 -5.72 6.31
C SER A 182 -10.87 -4.98 7.66
N LEU A 183 -10.32 -5.60 8.70
CA LEU A 183 -10.25 -5.06 10.06
C LEU A 183 -9.08 -4.10 10.28
N LEU A 184 -8.07 -4.09 9.39
CA LEU A 184 -6.99 -3.10 9.39
C LEU A 184 -7.48 -1.65 9.13
N LEU A 185 -8.78 -1.47 8.86
CA LEU A 185 -9.45 -0.21 8.50
C LEU A 185 -10.19 0.47 9.68
N LEU A 186 -10.15 -0.10 10.89
CA LEU A 186 -10.84 0.41 12.10
C LEU A 186 -9.83 0.74 13.21
#